data_AF-A0A8S2FV90-F1
#
_entry.id   AF-A0A8S2FV90-F1
#
_cell.length_a   1.000
_cell.length_b   1.000
_cell.length_c   1.000
_cell.angle_alpha   90.00
_cell.angle_beta   90.00
_cell.angle_gamma   90.00
#
_symmetry.space_group_name_H-M   'P 1'
#
loop_
_entity.id
_entity.type
_entity.pdbx_description
1 polymer ?
#
loop_
_entity_poly.entity_id
_entity_poly.type
_entity_poly.pdbx_seq_one_letter_code
_entity_poly.pdbx_strand_id
1 'polypeptide(L)'
;KYGVALFQCYQRYLNEYGHFDMQDFQTVDDLQERFFPLGLSDATADLSFRALMGCSLCLYYLAIEQDPKIQSDETLELCLTSLSFIRLLMNLALKDDRWSWLVYNGTIYLYTMSRYLMTLGYSAKVLDYLVWAAISTEMCLPLLAVAYLPWRSTLYCAACEAFYDTKVAPDAEKAIAGEVSFLQHLTNP
;
A
#
# COMPACT_ATOMS: atom_id res chain seq x y z
N LYS A 1 -16.61 -3.42 11.64
CA LYS A 1 -15.57 -3.31 12.70
C LYS A 1 -14.60 -2.16 12.41
N TYR A 2 -14.14 -1.99 11.17
CA TYR A 2 -13.23 -0.90 10.76
C TYR A 2 -13.84 0.51 10.90
N GLY A 3 -15.13 0.70 10.59
CA GLY A 3 -15.78 2.00 10.76
C GLY A 3 -15.73 2.52 12.20
N VAL A 4 -15.93 1.65 13.19
CA VAL A 4 -15.86 2.06 14.61
C VAL A 4 -14.43 2.47 14.99
N ALA A 5 -13.42 1.67 14.62
CA ALA A 5 -12.03 1.98 14.90
C ALA A 5 -11.56 3.28 14.21
N LEU A 6 -12.01 3.51 12.97
CA LEU A 6 -11.73 4.75 12.24
C LEU A 6 -12.28 5.96 12.98
N PHE A 7 -13.60 6.00 13.21
CA PHE A 7 -14.26 7.20 13.72
C PHE A 7 -14.03 7.44 15.21
N GLN A 8 -13.93 6.38 16.02
CA GLN A 8 -13.85 6.52 17.48
C GLN A 8 -12.42 6.52 18.02
N CYS A 9 -11.43 6.09 17.22
CA CYS A 9 -10.04 6.00 17.67
C CYS A 9 -9.11 6.79 16.76
N TYR A 10 -8.83 6.28 15.56
CA TYR A 10 -7.71 6.77 14.76
C TYR A 10 -7.96 8.17 14.21
N GLN A 11 -9.08 8.37 13.52
CA GLN A 11 -9.38 9.68 12.92
C GLN A 11 -9.64 10.74 13.99
N ARG A 12 -10.23 10.35 15.13
CA ARG A 12 -10.41 11.25 16.27
C ARG A 12 -9.07 11.79 16.78
N TYR A 13 -8.08 10.91 17.01
CA TYR A 13 -6.75 11.32 17.43
C TYR A 13 -6.07 12.21 16.38
N LEU A 14 -6.10 11.80 15.10
CA LEU A 14 -5.46 12.57 14.03
C LEU A 14 -6.08 13.96 13.84
N ASN A 15 -7.39 14.07 14.05
CA ASN A 15 -8.10 15.34 13.95
C ASN A 15 -7.75 16.34 15.07
N GLU A 16 -7.10 15.91 16.16
CA GLU A 16 -6.53 16.83 17.15
C GLU A 16 -5.39 17.69 16.54
N TYR A 17 -4.77 17.20 15.46
CA TYR A 17 -3.77 17.90 14.66
C TYR A 17 -4.36 18.53 13.38
N GLY A 18 -5.69 18.77 13.35
CA GLY A 18 -6.44 19.28 12.21
C GLY A 18 -7.00 18.18 11.30
N HIS A 19 -7.84 18.54 10.32
CA HIS A 19 -8.50 17.58 9.42
C HIS A 19 -7.49 16.68 8.69
N PHE A 20 -7.62 15.36 8.88
CA PHE A 20 -6.72 14.38 8.26
C PHE A 20 -7.25 13.88 6.91
N ASP A 21 -6.46 14.09 5.85
CA ASP A 21 -6.57 13.41 4.57
C ASP A 21 -5.20 12.82 4.19
N MET A 22 -5.17 11.56 3.71
CA MET A 22 -3.93 10.91 3.27
C MET A 22 -3.29 11.63 2.07
N GLN A 23 -4.10 12.30 1.23
CA GLN A 23 -3.62 12.98 0.04
C GLN A 23 -2.81 14.26 0.36
N ASP A 24 -2.96 14.80 1.58
CA ASP A 24 -2.27 16.01 2.02
C ASP A 24 -0.75 15.82 2.19
N PHE A 25 -0.27 14.57 2.24
CA PHE A 25 1.11 14.24 2.61
C PHE A 25 1.86 13.60 1.44
N GLN A 26 2.91 14.27 0.97
CA GLN A 26 3.72 13.81 -0.16
C GLN A 26 5.13 13.42 0.28
N THR A 27 5.62 14.03 1.36
CA THR A 27 6.96 13.83 1.89
C THR A 27 6.94 13.40 3.35
N VAL A 28 8.07 12.82 3.78
CA VAL A 28 8.26 12.46 5.18
C VAL A 28 8.27 13.70 6.07
N ASP A 29 8.73 14.84 5.54
CA ASP A 29 8.82 16.09 6.29
C ASP A 29 7.42 16.63 6.59
N ASP A 30 6.47 16.53 5.66
CA ASP A 30 5.06 16.90 5.88
C ASP A 30 4.44 16.15 7.08
N LEU A 31 4.74 14.85 7.18
CA LEU A 31 4.29 14.02 8.30
C LEU A 31 4.97 14.40 9.61
N GLN A 32 6.28 14.67 9.57
CA GLN A 32 7.06 15.02 10.75
C GLN A 32 6.61 16.35 11.33
N GLU A 33 6.45 17.37 10.49
CA GLU A 33 6.01 18.70 10.92
C GLU A 33 4.66 18.65 11.61
N ARG A 34 3.72 17.84 11.10
CA ARG A 34 2.35 17.79 11.61
C ARG A 34 2.18 16.87 12.82
N PHE A 35 2.70 15.64 12.75
CA PHE A 35 2.38 14.59 13.74
C PHE A 35 3.55 14.24 14.68
N PHE A 36 4.75 14.72 14.38
CA PHE A 36 5.95 14.46 15.18
C PHE A 36 6.75 15.74 15.44
N PRO A 37 6.13 16.85 15.91
CA PRO A 37 6.82 18.13 16.10
C PRO A 37 7.93 18.07 17.17
N LEU A 38 7.84 17.11 18.09
CA LEU A 38 8.84 16.84 19.13
C LEU A 38 9.85 15.74 18.74
N GLY A 39 9.76 15.25 17.49
CA GLY A 39 10.59 14.18 16.96
C GLY A 39 10.10 12.77 17.30
N LEU A 40 10.76 11.77 16.71
CA LEU A 40 10.37 10.36 16.82
C LEU A 40 10.72 9.71 18.16
N SER A 41 11.45 10.40 19.04
CA SER A 41 11.75 9.92 20.39
C SER A 41 10.70 10.31 21.42
N ASP A 42 9.73 11.16 21.04
CA ASP A 42 8.68 11.62 21.94
C ASP A 42 7.70 10.49 22.32
N ALA A 43 7.13 10.58 23.52
CA ALA A 43 6.20 9.57 24.03
C ALA A 43 4.93 9.43 23.18
N THR A 44 4.54 10.47 22.44
CA THR A 44 3.37 10.46 21.56
C THR A 44 3.63 9.80 20.20
N ALA A 45 4.90 9.58 19.82
CA ALA A 45 5.25 9.07 18.49
C ALA A 45 4.65 7.68 18.21
N ASP A 46 4.64 6.77 19.20
CA ASP A 46 4.02 5.45 19.04
C ASP A 46 2.50 5.56 18.76
N LEU A 47 1.81 6.44 19.48
CA LEU A 47 0.38 6.69 19.26
C LEU A 47 0.11 7.30 17.89
N SER A 48 0.92 8.29 17.48
CA SER A 48 0.82 8.91 16.16
C SER A 48 1.02 7.89 15.03
N PHE A 49 2.06 7.06 15.09
CA PHE A 49 2.26 6.02 14.08
C PHE A 49 1.11 5.01 14.02
N ARG A 50 0.64 4.54 15.18
CA ARG A 50 -0.51 3.62 15.24
C ARG A 50 -1.78 4.25 14.67
N ALA A 51 -2.02 5.52 14.97
CA ALA A 51 -3.18 6.24 14.46
C ALA A 51 -3.10 6.43 12.95
N LEU A 52 -1.96 6.88 12.41
CA LEU A 52 -1.76 7.08 10.98
C LEU A 52 -1.92 5.76 10.20
N MET A 53 -1.25 4.71 10.65
CA MET A 53 -1.33 3.39 9.99
C MET A 53 -2.71 2.76 10.15
N GLY A 54 -3.30 2.82 11.34
CA GLY A 54 -4.64 2.31 11.61
C GLY A 54 -5.74 3.02 10.82
N CYS A 55 -5.64 4.35 10.68
CA CYS A 55 -6.56 5.15 9.88
C CYS A 55 -6.51 4.74 8.41
N SER A 56 -5.30 4.68 7.83
CA SER A 56 -5.09 4.26 6.44
C SER A 56 -5.66 2.87 6.15
N LEU A 57 -5.40 1.90 7.03
CA LEU A 57 -5.95 0.54 6.89
C LEU A 57 -7.48 0.52 7.00
N CYS A 58 -8.07 1.27 7.93
CA CYS A 58 -9.52 1.32 8.06
C CYS A 58 -10.18 1.92 6.82
N LEU A 59 -9.62 3.00 6.26
CA LEU A 59 -10.12 3.61 5.03
C LEU A 59 -10.05 2.62 3.86
N TYR A 60 -8.91 1.95 3.68
CA TYR A 60 -8.76 0.90 2.68
C TYR A 60 -9.79 -0.23 2.84
N TYR A 61 -9.90 -0.82 4.03
CA TYR A 61 -10.79 -1.97 4.24
C TYR A 61 -12.26 -1.61 4.08
N LEU A 62 -12.67 -0.40 4.49
CA LEU A 62 -14.04 0.08 4.26
C LEU A 62 -14.32 0.27 2.77
N ALA A 63 -13.36 0.80 2.01
CA ALA A 63 -13.51 1.01 0.57
C ALA A 63 -13.71 -0.31 -0.17
N ILE A 64 -12.86 -1.32 0.07
CA ILE A 64 -13.01 -2.62 -0.59
C ILE A 64 -14.18 -3.46 -0.04
N GLU A 65 -14.69 -3.17 1.17
CA GLU A 65 -15.92 -3.79 1.67
C GLU A 65 -17.14 -3.26 0.92
N GLN A 66 -17.13 -1.99 0.52
CA GLN A 66 -18.18 -1.34 -0.25
C GLN A 66 -18.09 -1.64 -1.75
N ASP A 67 -16.88 -1.69 -2.29
CA ASP A 67 -16.60 -2.02 -3.69
C ASP A 67 -15.54 -3.14 -3.81
N PRO A 68 -15.93 -4.42 -3.58
CA PRO A 68 -14.99 -5.54 -3.59
C PRO A 68 -14.36 -5.82 -4.95
N LYS A 69 -14.97 -5.36 -6.05
CA LYS A 69 -14.41 -5.57 -7.39
C LYS A 69 -13.65 -4.35 -7.90
N ILE A 70 -13.60 -3.27 -7.11
CA ILE A 70 -12.97 -2.00 -7.47
C ILE A 70 -13.47 -1.55 -8.85
N GLN A 71 -14.78 -1.41 -8.96
CA GLN A 71 -15.44 -0.94 -10.17
C GLN A 71 -15.43 0.59 -10.26
N SER A 72 -15.25 1.29 -9.13
CA SER A 72 -15.11 2.74 -9.04
C SER A 72 -13.63 3.16 -9.09
N ASP A 73 -13.35 4.16 -9.93
CA ASP A 73 -12.02 4.77 -10.01
C ASP A 73 -11.61 5.42 -8.69
N GLU A 74 -12.57 5.98 -7.94
CA GLU A 74 -12.33 6.55 -6.61
C GLU A 74 -11.88 5.48 -5.60
N THR A 75 -12.46 4.27 -5.66
CA THR A 75 -12.02 3.15 -4.81
C THR A 75 -10.61 2.71 -5.17
N LEU A 76 -10.30 2.63 -6.47
CA LEU A 76 -8.95 2.30 -6.93
C LEU A 76 -7.93 3.34 -6.46
N GLU A 77 -8.24 4.62 -6.64
CA GLU A 77 -7.40 5.73 -6.19
C GLU A 77 -7.16 5.66 -4.68
N LEU A 78 -8.19 5.44 -3.87
CA LEU A 78 -8.04 5.31 -2.42
C LEU A 78 -7.16 4.12 -2.02
N CYS A 79 -7.24 2.99 -2.74
CA CYS A 79 -6.35 1.85 -2.52
C CYS A 79 -4.88 2.21 -2.81
N LEU A 80 -4.60 2.91 -3.91
CA LEU A 80 -3.25 3.32 -4.29
C LEU A 80 -2.70 4.40 -3.34
N THR A 81 -3.55 5.34 -2.93
CA THR A 81 -3.21 6.36 -1.92
C THR A 81 -2.87 5.70 -0.59
N SER A 82 -3.62 4.67 -0.18
CA SER A 82 -3.31 3.92 1.05
C SER A 82 -1.96 3.21 0.96
N LEU A 83 -1.63 2.57 -0.17
CA LEU A 83 -0.31 1.97 -0.41
C LEU A 83 0.81 3.03 -0.34
N SER A 84 0.62 4.18 -0.99
CA SER A 84 1.57 5.30 -0.95
C SER A 84 1.78 5.84 0.45
N PHE A 85 0.70 6.03 1.19
CA PHE A 85 0.75 6.56 2.55
C PHE A 85 1.44 5.60 3.52
N ILE A 86 1.16 4.29 3.44
CA ILE A 86 1.88 3.27 4.22
C ILE A 86 3.37 3.29 3.91
N ARG A 87 3.74 3.36 2.63
CA ARG A 87 5.15 3.49 2.21
C ARG A 87 5.80 4.75 2.79
N LEU A 88 5.07 5.87 2.81
CA LEU A 88 5.55 7.13 3.38
C LEU A 88 5.82 7.01 4.89
N LEU A 89 4.90 6.39 5.64
CA LEU A 89 5.08 6.11 7.07
C LEU A 89 6.29 5.21 7.33
N MET A 90 6.49 4.20 6.48
CA MET A 90 7.63 3.31 6.62
C MET A 90 8.96 4.02 6.28
N ASN A 91 8.99 4.93 5.31
CA ASN A 91 10.18 5.77 5.06
C ASN A 91 10.55 6.61 6.29
N LEU A 92 9.56 7.11 7.03
CA LEU A 92 9.80 7.80 8.30
C LEU A 92 10.32 6.84 9.37
N ALA A 93 9.71 5.67 9.50
CA ALA A 93 10.11 4.64 10.46
C ALA A 93 11.54 4.10 10.23
N LEU A 94 11.98 4.00 8.96
CA LEU A 94 13.34 3.55 8.62
C LEU A 94 14.46 4.45 9.16
N LYS A 95 14.15 5.67 9.60
CA LYS A 95 15.16 6.58 10.20
C LYS A 95 15.64 6.09 11.58
N ASP A 96 14.93 5.16 12.23
CA ASP A 96 15.26 4.67 13.57
C ASP A 96 14.82 3.22 13.78
N ASP A 97 15.78 2.34 14.10
CA ASP A 97 15.58 0.90 14.25
C ASP A 97 14.53 0.52 15.31
N ARG A 98 14.21 1.41 16.26
CA ARG A 98 13.13 1.21 17.24
C ARG A 98 11.77 1.02 16.57
N TRP A 99 11.61 1.56 15.37
CA TRP A 99 10.39 1.46 14.55
C TRP A 99 10.44 0.34 13.51
N SER A 100 11.42 -0.57 13.59
CA SER A 100 11.51 -1.76 12.73
C SER A 100 10.23 -2.61 12.70
N TRP A 101 9.47 -2.64 13.80
CA TRP A 101 8.17 -3.31 13.86
C TRP A 101 7.11 -2.64 12.95
N LEU A 102 7.16 -1.32 12.76
CA LEU A 102 6.30 -0.59 11.82
C LEU A 102 6.70 -0.89 10.38
N VAL A 103 8.01 -0.96 10.10
CA VAL A 103 8.51 -1.35 8.79
C VAL A 103 8.03 -2.77 8.47
N TYR A 104 8.23 -3.73 9.38
CA TYR A 104 7.77 -5.09 9.17
C TYR A 104 6.25 -5.18 8.91
N ASN A 105 5.42 -4.57 9.77
CA ASN A 105 3.97 -4.58 9.57
C ASN A 105 3.56 -3.88 8.28
N GLY A 106 4.21 -2.76 7.94
CA GLY A 106 3.98 -2.06 6.70
C GLY A 106 4.24 -2.95 5.47
N THR A 107 5.29 -3.79 5.48
CA THR A 107 5.49 -4.75 4.38
C THR A 107 4.36 -5.78 4.26
N ILE A 108 3.78 -6.23 5.38
CA ILE A 108 2.62 -7.13 5.38
C ILE A 108 1.41 -6.45 4.75
N TYR A 109 1.17 -5.17 5.09
CA TYR A 109 0.06 -4.41 4.52
C TYR A 109 0.25 -4.14 3.04
N LEU A 110 1.43 -3.64 2.63
CA LEU A 110 1.76 -3.46 1.21
C LEU A 110 1.58 -4.77 0.45
N TYR A 111 2.15 -5.87 0.92
CA TYR A 111 1.96 -7.19 0.32
C TYR A 111 0.49 -7.56 0.18
N THR A 112 -0.29 -7.51 1.27
CA THR A 112 -1.68 -7.96 1.28
C THR A 112 -2.54 -7.16 0.31
N MET A 113 -2.42 -5.84 0.36
CA MET A 113 -3.16 -4.92 -0.50
C MET A 113 -2.75 -5.07 -1.96
N SER A 114 -1.44 -5.18 -2.25
CA SER A 114 -0.93 -5.42 -3.59
C SER A 114 -1.38 -6.77 -4.15
N ARG A 115 -1.33 -7.85 -3.37
CA ARG A 115 -1.81 -9.17 -3.80
C ARG A 115 -3.28 -9.13 -4.17
N TYR A 116 -4.11 -8.45 -3.38
CA TYR A 116 -5.52 -8.26 -3.70
C TYR A 116 -5.70 -7.55 -5.04
N LEU A 117 -5.02 -6.42 -5.24
CA LEU A 117 -5.07 -5.65 -6.48
C LEU A 117 -4.54 -6.43 -7.69
N MET A 118 -3.52 -7.28 -7.53
CA MET A 118 -3.05 -8.19 -8.58
C MET A 118 -4.14 -9.16 -9.03
N THR A 119 -4.95 -9.71 -8.10
CA THR A 119 -6.06 -10.61 -8.48
C THR A 119 -7.14 -9.92 -9.33
N LEU A 120 -7.19 -8.59 -9.30
CA LEU A 120 -8.09 -7.76 -10.10
C LEU A 120 -7.43 -7.23 -11.38
N GLY A 121 -6.19 -7.64 -11.68
CA GLY A 121 -5.46 -7.24 -12.89
C GLY A 121 -4.63 -5.96 -12.75
N TYR A 122 -4.50 -5.39 -11.55
CA TYR A 122 -3.74 -4.15 -11.33
C TYR A 122 -2.26 -4.38 -11.01
N SER A 123 -1.68 -5.51 -11.44
CA SER A 123 -0.28 -5.88 -11.15
C SER A 123 0.73 -4.78 -11.50
N ALA A 124 0.52 -4.06 -12.61
CA ALA A 124 1.39 -2.95 -13.02
C ALA A 124 1.37 -1.76 -12.05
N LYS A 125 0.23 -1.48 -11.42
CA LYS A 125 0.09 -0.36 -10.47
C LYS A 125 0.72 -0.67 -9.11
N VAL A 126 0.95 -1.95 -8.80
CA VAL A 126 1.39 -2.37 -7.46
C VAL A 126 2.81 -2.91 -7.39
N LEU A 127 3.44 -3.19 -8.54
CA LEU A 127 4.79 -3.74 -8.63
C LEU A 127 5.81 -2.95 -7.80
N ASP A 128 5.82 -1.62 -7.94
CA ASP A 128 6.79 -0.77 -7.24
C ASP A 128 6.65 -0.85 -5.72
N TYR A 129 5.44 -1.04 -5.19
CA TYR A 129 5.23 -1.20 -3.75
C TYR A 129 5.72 -2.55 -3.24
N LEU A 130 5.57 -3.63 -4.02
CA LEU A 130 6.09 -4.95 -3.68
C LEU A 130 7.62 -4.98 -3.69
N VAL A 131 8.24 -4.37 -4.71
CA VAL A 131 9.70 -4.22 -4.79
C VAL A 131 10.20 -3.38 -3.62
N TRP A 132 9.56 -2.24 -3.35
CA TRP A 132 9.94 -1.36 -2.25
C TRP A 132 9.75 -2.05 -0.89
N ALA A 133 8.67 -2.82 -0.69
CA ALA A 133 8.48 -3.61 0.52
C ALA A 133 9.63 -4.59 0.74
N ALA A 134 10.08 -5.32 -0.29
CA ALA A 134 11.23 -6.21 -0.19
C ALA A 134 12.51 -5.45 0.21
N ILE A 135 12.84 -4.36 -0.52
CA ILE A 135 14.03 -3.55 -0.26
C ILE A 135 14.01 -2.94 1.16
N SER A 136 12.85 -2.48 1.63
CA SER A 136 12.72 -1.87 2.96
C SER A 136 13.09 -2.81 4.10
N THR A 137 12.90 -4.13 3.92
CA THR A 137 13.36 -5.13 4.91
C THR A 137 14.88 -5.27 4.94
N GLU A 138 15.56 -4.97 3.84
CA GLU A 138 17.02 -5.03 3.75
C GLU A 138 17.68 -3.75 4.26
N MET A 139 16.96 -2.63 4.16
CA MET A 139 17.36 -1.34 4.73
C MET A 139 17.21 -1.28 6.26
N CYS A 140 16.48 -2.23 6.86
CA CYS A 140 16.19 -2.24 8.29
C CYS A 140 16.99 -3.35 9.00
N LEU A 141 18.00 -2.97 9.80
CA LEU A 141 18.94 -3.94 10.41
C LEU A 141 18.26 -5.06 11.21
N PRO A 142 17.25 -4.79 12.06
CA PRO A 142 16.54 -5.85 12.78
C PRO A 142 15.86 -6.89 11.86
N LEU A 143 15.50 -6.50 10.63
CA LEU A 143 14.79 -7.35 9.68
C LEU A 143 15.72 -8.16 8.75
N LEU A 144 17.04 -7.96 8.85
CA LEU A 144 18.03 -8.74 8.11
C LEU A 144 18.25 -10.16 8.66
N ALA A 145 17.78 -10.43 9.88
CA ALA A 145 17.93 -11.73 10.52
C ALA A 145 17.36 -12.87 9.66
N VAL A 146 17.98 -14.05 9.76
CA VAL A 146 17.57 -15.25 9.00
C VAL A 146 16.10 -15.63 9.26
N ALA A 147 15.58 -15.31 10.45
CA ALA A 147 14.17 -15.52 10.80
C ALA A 147 13.19 -14.81 9.84
N TYR A 148 13.59 -13.69 9.22
CA TYR A 148 12.76 -12.94 8.27
C TYR A 148 13.03 -13.29 6.80
N LEU A 149 14.00 -14.19 6.53
CA LEU A 149 14.32 -14.61 5.15
C LEU A 149 13.11 -15.21 4.40
N PRO A 150 12.26 -16.07 5.01
CA PRO A 150 11.07 -16.58 4.31
C PRO A 150 10.11 -15.47 3.88
N TRP A 151 9.94 -14.44 4.71
CA TRP A 151 9.09 -13.30 4.40
C TRP A 151 9.67 -12.46 3.26
N ARG A 152 10.97 -12.17 3.29
CA ARG A 152 11.66 -11.49 2.18
C ARG A 152 11.53 -12.24 0.87
N SER A 153 11.71 -13.56 0.89
CA SER A 153 11.50 -14.42 -0.28
C SER A 153 10.06 -14.29 -0.81
N THR A 154 9.07 -14.24 0.08
CA THR A 154 7.65 -14.08 -0.30
C THR A 154 7.41 -12.75 -1.00
N LEU A 155 8.00 -11.65 -0.51
CA LEU A 155 7.90 -10.33 -1.14
C LEU A 155 8.54 -10.32 -2.54
N TYR A 156 9.74 -10.91 -2.68
CA TYR A 156 10.39 -11.02 -3.99
C TYR A 156 9.58 -11.90 -4.97
N CYS A 157 9.03 -13.02 -4.53
CA CYS A 157 8.16 -13.86 -5.37
C CYS A 157 6.94 -13.07 -5.86
N ALA A 158 6.27 -12.33 -4.98
CA ALA A 158 5.12 -11.50 -5.37
C ALA A 158 5.51 -10.38 -6.35
N ALA A 159 6.67 -9.74 -6.16
CA ALA A 159 7.19 -8.76 -7.11
C ALA A 159 7.48 -9.38 -8.48
N CYS A 160 8.07 -10.59 -8.51
CA CYS A 160 8.29 -11.33 -9.76
C CYS A 160 6.98 -11.72 -10.45
N GLU A 161 5.98 -12.20 -9.69
CA GLU A 161 4.64 -12.49 -10.21
C GLU A 161 4.01 -11.23 -10.82
N ALA A 162 4.00 -10.11 -10.09
CA ALA A 162 3.47 -8.84 -10.60
C ALA A 162 4.20 -8.37 -11.87
N PHE A 163 5.53 -8.49 -11.89
CA PHE A 163 6.33 -8.15 -13.07
C PHE A 163 5.99 -9.04 -14.27
N TYR A 164 5.81 -10.34 -14.05
CA TYR A 164 5.41 -11.27 -15.11
C TYR A 164 4.02 -10.93 -15.67
N ASP A 165 3.04 -10.63 -14.81
CA ASP A 165 1.71 -10.22 -15.23
C ASP A 165 1.75 -8.97 -16.12
N THR A 166 2.63 -8.00 -15.81
CA THR A 166 2.78 -6.79 -16.65
C THR A 166 3.35 -7.08 -18.04
N LYS A 167 4.09 -8.17 -18.20
CA LYS A 167 4.64 -8.62 -19.50
C LYS A 167 3.59 -9.35 -20.32
N VAL A 168 2.71 -10.10 -19.67
CA VAL A 168 1.65 -10.88 -20.33
C VAL A 168 0.47 -10.00 -20.75
N ALA A 169 0.13 -8.97 -19.97
CA ALA A 169 -1.01 -8.10 -20.28
C ALA A 169 -0.95 -7.45 -21.70
N PRO A 170 0.19 -6.87 -22.15
CA PRO A 170 0.31 -6.34 -23.51
C PRO A 170 0.15 -7.39 -24.62
N ASP A 171 0.54 -8.63 -24.37
CA ASP A 171 0.43 -9.71 -25.36
C ASP A 171 -1.00 -10.26 -25.41
N ALA A 172 -1.68 -10.33 -24.26
CA ALA A 172 -3.10 -10.69 -24.19
C ALA A 172 -3.99 -9.64 -24.87
N GLU A 173 -3.74 -8.35 -24.67
CA GLU A 173 -4.47 -7.27 -25.34
C GLU A 173 -4.34 -7.36 -26.88
N LYS A 174 -3.13 -7.64 -27.39
CA LYS A 174 -2.91 -7.83 -28.83
C LYS A 174 -3.65 -9.05 -29.37
N ALA A 175 -3.67 -10.16 -28.62
CA ALA A 175 -4.39 -11.36 -29.02
C ALA A 175 -5.91 -11.10 -29.11
N ILE A 176 -6.49 -10.44 -28.10
CA ILE A 176 -7.91 -10.07 -28.08
C ILE A 176 -8.22 -9.07 -29.21
N ALA A 177 -7.38 -8.06 -29.44
CA ALA A 177 -7.57 -7.13 -30.55
C ALA A 177 -7.56 -7.84 -31.91
N GLY A 178 -6.66 -8.82 -32.10
CA GLY A 178 -6.63 -9.67 -33.28
C GLY A 178 -7.91 -10.50 -33.46
N GLU A 179 -8.44 -11.06 -32.38
CA GLU A 179 -9.69 -11.82 -32.38
C GLU A 179 -10.90 -10.93 -32.69
N VAL A 180 -10.98 -9.74 -32.09
CA VAL A 180 -12.05 -8.77 -32.34
C VAL A 180 -12.00 -8.27 -33.79
N SER A 181 -10.83 -7.96 -34.34
CA SER A 181 -10.68 -7.60 -35.75
C SER A 181 -11.08 -8.74 -36.69
N PHE A 182 -10.73 -9.99 -36.34
CA PHE A 182 -11.13 -11.17 -37.11
C PHE A 182 -12.66 -11.37 -37.10
N LEU A 183 -13.31 -11.21 -35.94
CA LEU A 183 -14.76 -11.30 -35.83
C LEU A 183 -15.47 -10.16 -36.59
N GLN A 184 -14.94 -8.94 -36.54
CA GLN A 184 -15.48 -7.81 -37.31
C GLN A 184 -15.45 -8.06 -38.83
N HIS A 185 -14.38 -8.68 -39.34
CA HIS A 185 -14.27 -9.08 -40.75
C HIS A 185 -15.26 -10.19 -41.14
N LEU A 186 -15.67 -11.05 -40.21
CA LEU A 186 -16.70 -12.07 -40.47
C LEU A 186 -18.13 -11.51 -40.42
N THR A 187 -18.34 -10.38 -39.74
CA THR A 187 -19.66 -9.76 -39.57
C THR A 187 -19.99 -8.62 -40.54
N ASN A 188 -19.01 -8.10 -41.28
CA ASN A 188 -19.24 -7.12 -42.35
C ASN A 188 -18.89 -7.76 -43.72
N PRO A 189 -19.87 -8.26 -44.48
CA PRO A 189 -19.65 -8.76 -45.84
C PRO A 189 -19.27 -7.66 -46.84
#